data_AF-A0A9X6IK18-F1
#
_entry.id   AF-A0A9X6IK18-F1
#
_cell.length_a   1.000
_cell.length_b   1.000
_cell.length_c   1.000
_cell.angle_alpha   90.00
_cell.angle_beta   90.00
_cell.angle_gamma   90.00
#
_symmetry.space_group_name_H-M   'P 1'
#
loop_
_entity.id
_entity.type
_entity.pdbx_description
1 polymer ?
#
loop_
_entity_poly.entity_id
_entity_poly.type
_entity_poly.pdbx_seq_one_letter_code
_entity_poly.pdbx_strand_id
1 'polypeptide(L)' 'MFDILYYVNMDELNMISDFKELKEGCIRVATNLYGKNSSEVQAVQQACKAAYI' A
#
# COMPACT_ATOMS: atom_id res chain seq x y z
N MET A 1 8.19 5.41 1.05
CA MET A 1 7.77 4.44 0.00
C MET A 1 8.46 3.08 0.17
N PHE A 2 9.79 3.04 0.41
CA PHE A 2 10.52 1.77 0.62
C PHE A 2 9.98 0.97 1.82
N ASP A 3 9.69 1.64 2.94
CA ASP A 3 9.13 0.99 4.13
C ASP A 3 7.73 0.38 3.88
N ILE A 4 6.88 1.08 3.13
CA ILE A 4 5.52 0.59 2.81
C ILE A 4 5.62 -0.72 2.02
N LEU A 5 6.43 -0.75 0.95
CA LEU A 5 6.58 -1.97 0.15
C LEU A 5 7.24 -3.11 0.92
N TYR A 6 8.17 -2.80 1.82
CA TYR A 6 8.78 -3.82 2.69
C TYR A 6 7.73 -4.51 3.57
N TYR A 7 6.96 -3.75 4.34
CA TYR A 7 5.96 -4.32 5.25
C TYR A 7 4.78 -4.96 4.50
N VAL A 8 4.38 -4.42 3.36
CA VAL A 8 3.31 -5.04 2.55
C VAL A 8 3.73 -6.44 2.06
N ASN A 9 4.98 -6.62 1.62
CA ASN A 9 5.46 -7.93 1.17
C ASN A 9 5.68 -8.92 2.33
N MET A 10 5.99 -8.44 3.53
CA MET A 10 6.23 -9.30 4.69
C MET A 10 4.96 -9.70 5.42
N ASP A 11 4.02 -8.76 5.57
CA ASP A 11 2.90 -8.89 6.51
C ASP A 11 1.53 -9.01 5.82
N GLU A 12 1.37 -8.47 4.61
CA GLU A 12 0.06 -8.36 3.95
C GLU A 12 -0.09 -9.24 2.70
N LEU A 13 0.99 -9.51 1.97
CA LEU A 13 0.94 -10.26 0.70
C LEU A 13 1.49 -11.68 0.84
N ASN A 14 1.02 -12.54 -0.06
CA ASN A 14 1.55 -13.88 -0.26
C ASN A 14 1.74 -14.17 -1.76
N MET A 15 2.21 -15.38 -2.09
CA MET A 15 2.58 -15.75 -3.47
C MET A 15 1.43 -15.67 -4.48
N ILE A 16 0.18 -15.78 -4.04
CA ILE A 16 -1.01 -15.73 -4.93
C ILE A 16 -1.72 -14.38 -4.90
N SER A 17 -1.18 -13.40 -4.17
CA SER A 17 -1.83 -12.11 -4.04
C SER A 17 -1.89 -11.34 -5.34
N ASP A 18 -3.01 -10.64 -5.53
CA ASP A 18 -3.28 -9.87 -6.74
C ASP A 18 -3.01 -8.36 -6.54
N PHE A 19 -3.17 -7.58 -7.61
CA PHE A 19 -2.95 -6.14 -7.55
C PHE A 19 -3.96 -5.41 -6.65
N LYS A 20 -5.16 -5.95 -6.44
CA LYS A 20 -6.14 -5.37 -5.52
C LYS A 20 -5.68 -5.55 -4.08
N GLU A 21 -5.19 -6.73 -3.72
CA GLU A 21 -4.59 -7.00 -2.41
C GLU A 21 -3.34 -6.16 -2.17
N LEU A 22 -2.48 -5.97 -3.18
CA LEU A 22 -1.33 -5.06 -3.12
C LEU A 22 -1.76 -3.64 -2.74
N LYS A 23 -2.80 -3.11 -3.38
CA LYS A 23 -3.31 -1.76 -3.10
C LYS A 23 -3.88 -1.64 -1.70
N GLU A 24 -4.70 -2.61 -1.28
CA GLU A 24 -5.30 -2.62 0.06
C GLU A 24 -4.22 -2.73 1.15
N GLY A 25 -3.22 -3.60 0.96
CA GLY A 25 -2.07 -3.74 1.83
C GLY A 25 -1.25 -2.45 1.93
N CYS A 26 -0.92 -1.82 0.79
CA CYS A 26 -0.19 -0.55 0.78
C CYS A 26 -0.92 0.56 1.54
N ILE A 27 -2.24 0.66 1.37
CA ILE A 27 -3.05 1.66 2.09
C ILE A 27 -3.06 1.36 3.58
N ARG A 28 -3.17 0.09 3.98
CA ARG A 28 -3.19 -0.33 5.39
C ARG A 28 -1.86 -0.05 6.08
N VAL A 29 -0.75 -0.45 5.46
CA VAL A 29 0.60 -0.19 5.97
C VAL A 29 0.88 1.31 6.05
N ALA A 30 0.54 2.08 5.01
CA ALA A 30 0.70 3.54 5.03
C ALA A 30 -0.16 4.19 6.13
N THR A 31 -1.37 3.71 6.35
CA THR A 31 -2.26 4.19 7.42
C THR A 31 -1.68 3.89 8.80
N ASN A 32 -1.09 2.70 8.99
CA ASN A 32 -0.49 2.29 10.26
C ASN A 32 0.78 3.08 10.59
N LEU A 33 1.63 3.35 9.59
CA LEU A 33 2.89 4.06 9.78
C LEU A 33 2.72 5.58 9.90
N TYR A 34 1.85 6.17 9.10
CA TYR A 34 1.78 7.63 8.92
C TYR A 34 0.43 8.23 9.30
N GLY A 35 -0.58 7.40 9.57
CA GLY A 35 -1.93 7.84 9.86
C GLY A 35 -2.82 7.95 8.62
N LYS A 36 -4.13 7.78 8.83
CA LYS A 36 -5.14 7.67 7.76
C LYS A 36 -5.19 8.86 6.79
N ASN A 37 -4.93 10.07 7.29
CA ASN A 37 -5.05 11.31 6.51
C ASN A 37 -3.68 11.86 6.06
N SER A 38 -2.63 11.04 6.13
CA SER A 38 -1.28 11.42 5.74
C SER A 38 -1.14 11.63 4.23
N SER A 39 -0.14 12.42 3.84
CA SER A 39 0.30 12.56 2.45
C SER A 39 0.69 11.23 1.81
N GLU A 40 1.19 10.30 2.61
CA GLU A 40 1.68 8.99 2.20
C GLU A 40 0.53 8.09 1.76
N VAL A 41 -0.57 8.06 2.53
CA VAL A 41 -1.80 7.35 2.14
C VAL A 41 -2.35 7.92 0.83
N GLN A 42 -2.38 9.24 0.69
CA GLN A 42 -2.83 9.89 -0.56
C GLN A 42 -1.90 9.55 -1.73
N ALA A 43 -0.58 9.56 -1.52
CA ALA A 43 0.40 9.22 -2.54
C ALA A 43 0.25 7.77 -3.02
N VAL A 44 0.03 6.82 -2.11
CA VAL A 44 -0.27 5.41 -2.45
C VAL A 44 -1.53 5.31 -3.31
N GLN A 45 -2.62 5.98 -2.90
CA GLN A 45 -3.87 5.98 -3.66
C GLN A 45 -3.70 6.56 -5.07
N GLN A 46 -2.96 7.67 -5.22
CA GLN A 46 -2.68 8.27 -6.52
C GLN A 46 -1.78 7.39 -7.38
N ALA A 47 -0.76 6.73 -6.79
CA ALA A 47 0.13 5.82 -7.50
C ALA A 47 -0.63 4.60 -8.05
N CYS A 48 -1.47 3.95 -7.22
CA CYS A 48 -2.31 2.85 -7.67
C CYS A 48 -3.28 3.29 -8.78
N LYS A 49 -3.92 4.45 -8.62
CA LYS A 49 -4.81 5.03 -9.63
C LYS A 49 -4.08 5.28 -10.96
N ALA A 50 -2.88 5.85 -10.92
CA ALA A 50 -2.07 6.11 -12.11
C ALA A 50 -1.63 4.82 -12.82
N ALA A 51 -1.47 3.73 -12.05
CA ALA A 51 -1.14 2.40 -12.56
C ALA A 51 -2.38 1.58 -12.99
N TYR A 52 -3.59 2.13 -12.91
CA TYR A 52 -4.86 1.42 -13.15
C TYR A 52 -5.06 0.18 -12.24
N ILE A 53 -4.59 0.27 -11.00
CA ILE A 53 -4.76 -0.70 -9.92
C ILE A 53 -5.89 -0.29 -8.97
#